data_AF-A0A2H5P5B1-F1
#
_entry.id   AF-A0A2H5P5B1-F1
#
_cell.length_a   1.000
_cell.length_b   1.000
_cell.length_c   1.000
_cell.angle_alpha   90.00
_cell.angle_beta   90.00
_cell.angle_gamma   90.00
#
_symmetry.space_group_name_H-M   'P 1'
#
loop_
_entity.id
_entity.type
_entity.pdbx_description
1 polymer ?
#
loop_
_entity_poly.entity_id
_entity_poly.type
_entity_poly.pdbx_seq_one_letter_code
_entity_poly.pdbx_strand_id
1 'polypeptide(L)'
;MEENNNTEIKKRKRMINKPLRLQCAVKNYNWGIVGNKSHVSRLFCLNSGTHINPNEPYAEFWIGTHESGASFLDHGGLSLKEWISKNPDVLGDRVLNKWGGDLPFLFKVLSVEKALSIQAHPDKELARTLHKSQPSLYSDENHKPEMALALTEFEALCGFISLKVTHSFISDISIRLIVLSDCMDLLLALQHSITDWLGFTYGMVILQELRNVLCTVPEIVDLVGGADAEQCFPVSEFGRSQEVKAIVESIFSQILLSSRDEICEIVSRLKWRLNLEKKKRQLTDKEMLVLRLEGQYPDDAGVLATFLLNYVKLNRGEALCIGANEPHAYIRGECIECMATSDNVVRAGLTSKHRDIDAAEV
;
A
#
# COMPACT_ATOMS: atom_id res chain seq x y z
N MET A 1 15.27 3.97 53.94
CA MET A 1 15.58 4.03 52.49
C MET A 1 14.79 2.99 51.69
N GLU A 2 14.61 1.76 52.17
CA GLU A 2 13.82 0.71 51.48
C GLU A 2 12.32 1.01 51.33
N GLU A 3 11.67 1.63 52.32
CA GLU A 3 10.23 1.99 52.24
C GLU A 3 9.92 3.06 51.19
N ASN A 4 10.83 4.02 50.97
CA ASN A 4 10.70 5.03 49.91
C ASN A 4 10.83 4.40 48.52
N ASN A 5 11.78 3.50 48.32
CA ASN A 5 11.92 2.74 47.07
C ASN A 5 10.66 1.91 46.76
N ASN A 6 10.10 1.23 47.77
CA ASN A 6 8.91 0.40 47.57
C ASN A 6 7.65 1.22 47.23
N THR A 7 7.57 2.45 47.75
CA THR A 7 6.48 3.39 47.48
C THR A 7 6.61 4.03 46.09
N GLU A 8 7.82 4.35 45.65
CA GLU A 8 8.11 4.79 44.27
C GLU A 8 7.85 3.70 43.24
N ILE A 9 8.27 2.45 43.52
CA ILE A 9 8.00 1.30 42.66
C ILE A 9 6.49 1.05 42.53
N LYS A 10 5.73 1.14 43.64
CA LYS A 10 4.26 1.04 43.61
C LYS A 10 3.61 2.20 42.85
N LYS A 11 4.09 3.44 42.99
CA LYS A 11 3.60 4.60 42.22
C LYS A 11 3.91 4.47 40.73
N ARG A 12 5.13 4.06 40.35
CA ARG A 12 5.51 3.77 38.95
C ARG A 12 4.62 2.69 38.34
N LYS A 13 4.46 1.54 39.02
CA LYS A 13 3.54 0.47 38.58
C LYS A 13 2.09 0.94 38.43
N ARG A 14 1.64 1.86 39.30
CA ARG A 14 0.27 2.41 39.25
C ARG A 14 0.07 3.45 38.14
N MET A 15 1.13 4.16 37.70
CA MET A 15 1.10 5.03 36.52
C MET A 15 1.13 4.24 35.21
N ILE A 16 1.88 3.14 35.16
CA ILE A 16 1.96 2.25 33.98
C ILE A 16 0.61 1.55 33.69
N ASN A 17 -0.23 1.34 34.71
CA ASN A 17 -1.48 0.59 34.58
C ASN A 17 -2.72 1.44 34.22
N LYS A 18 -2.57 2.70 33.83
CA LYS A 18 -3.70 3.54 33.38
C LYS A 18 -3.61 3.81 31.88
N PRO A 19 -4.75 3.80 31.15
CA PRO A 19 -4.78 4.29 29.77
C PRO A 19 -4.26 5.73 29.70
N LEU A 20 -3.31 5.97 28.80
CA LEU A 20 -2.74 7.28 28.54
C LEU A 20 -3.38 7.84 27.27
N ARG A 21 -3.98 9.04 27.36
CA ARG A 21 -4.56 9.70 26.20
C ARG A 21 -3.43 10.38 25.41
N LEU A 22 -3.34 10.03 24.13
CA LEU A 22 -2.39 10.65 23.21
C LEU A 22 -3.03 11.84 22.50
N GLN A 23 -2.24 12.88 22.29
CA GLN A 23 -2.47 13.91 21.29
C GLN A 23 -1.62 13.58 20.07
N CYS A 24 -2.27 13.38 18.93
CA CYS A 24 -1.67 12.79 17.76
C CYS A 24 -1.52 13.79 16.63
N ALA A 25 -0.61 13.50 15.69
CA ALA A 25 -0.33 14.37 14.57
C ALA A 25 -1.33 14.16 13.43
N VAL A 26 -1.63 15.23 12.70
CA VAL A 26 -2.40 15.19 11.45
C VAL A 26 -1.53 15.65 10.29
N LYS A 27 -1.72 15.04 9.11
CA LYS A 27 -1.06 15.41 7.86
C LYS A 27 -2.09 15.92 6.87
N ASN A 28 -1.90 17.16 6.44
CA ASN A 28 -2.78 17.85 5.51
C ASN A 28 -2.28 17.76 4.07
N TYR A 29 -1.96 16.54 3.61
CA TYR A 29 -1.50 16.32 2.24
C TYR A 29 -2.63 16.57 1.23
N ASN A 30 -2.29 17.12 0.06
CA ASN A 30 -3.26 17.55 -0.96
C ASN A 30 -4.14 16.42 -1.52
N TRP A 31 -3.77 15.15 -1.31
CA TRP A 31 -4.58 14.01 -1.72
C TRP A 31 -5.72 13.68 -0.75
N GLY A 32 -5.73 14.30 0.43
CA GLY A 32 -6.69 14.03 1.49
C GLY A 32 -8.10 14.57 1.24
N ILE A 33 -9.10 13.94 1.85
CA ILE A 33 -10.48 14.44 1.85
C ILE A 33 -10.55 15.80 2.56
N VAL A 34 -11.29 16.75 2.00
CA VAL A 34 -11.37 18.14 2.47
C VAL A 34 -12.38 18.32 3.60
N GLY A 35 -11.96 19.06 4.64
CA GLY A 35 -12.81 19.56 5.72
C GLY A 35 -13.52 18.45 6.50
N ASN A 36 -14.74 18.74 6.98
CA ASN A 36 -15.50 17.85 7.87
C ASN A 36 -15.96 16.54 7.20
N LYS A 37 -15.78 16.38 5.88
CA LYS A 37 -16.06 15.11 5.18
C LYS A 37 -15.03 14.03 5.51
N SER A 38 -13.80 14.42 5.87
CA SER A 38 -12.72 13.51 6.25
C SER A 38 -12.95 12.90 7.65
N HIS A 39 -12.80 11.58 7.78
CA HIS A 39 -12.68 10.90 9.08
C HIS A 39 -11.47 11.41 9.84
N VAL A 40 -10.34 11.64 9.17
CA VAL A 40 -9.12 12.19 9.78
C VAL A 40 -9.41 13.56 10.42
N SER A 41 -10.15 14.45 9.76
CA SER A 41 -10.47 15.77 10.33
C SER A 41 -11.38 15.67 11.56
N ARG A 42 -12.41 14.82 11.50
CA ARG A 42 -13.33 14.58 12.64
C ARG A 42 -12.60 13.94 13.81
N LEU A 43 -11.73 12.96 13.55
CA LEU A 43 -10.91 12.31 14.57
C LEU A 43 -9.92 13.29 15.19
N PHE A 44 -9.25 14.10 14.38
CA PHE A 44 -8.33 15.12 14.85
C PHE A 44 -9.03 16.14 15.76
N CYS A 45 -10.19 16.66 15.34
CA CYS A 45 -11.01 17.57 16.15
C CYS A 45 -11.37 16.97 17.52
N LEU A 46 -11.82 15.72 17.56
CA LEU A 46 -12.13 15.02 18.81
C LEU A 46 -10.89 14.74 19.68
N ASN A 47 -9.73 14.52 19.04
CA ASN A 47 -8.48 14.22 19.72
C ASN A 47 -7.85 15.47 20.35
N SER A 48 -7.72 16.55 19.57
CA SER A 48 -6.99 17.77 19.92
C SER A 48 -7.88 18.92 20.42
N GLY A 49 -9.20 18.87 20.18
CA GLY A 49 -10.11 19.98 20.42
C GLY A 49 -9.99 21.13 19.40
N THR A 50 -9.15 20.98 18.37
CA THR A 50 -8.99 22.00 17.32
C THR A 50 -10.18 22.00 16.36
N HIS A 51 -10.63 23.20 15.97
CA HIS A 51 -11.70 23.34 14.97
C HIS A 51 -11.26 22.90 13.58
N ILE A 52 -12.16 22.24 12.85
CA ILE A 52 -11.91 21.77 11.48
C ILE A 52 -11.97 22.96 10.51
N ASN A 53 -10.93 23.13 9.70
CA ASN A 53 -10.97 24.05 8.57
C ASN A 53 -11.73 23.40 7.39
N PRO A 54 -12.84 23.98 6.91
CA PRO A 54 -13.67 23.36 5.87
C PRO A 54 -12.99 23.27 4.50
N ASN A 55 -11.91 24.02 4.25
CA ASN A 55 -11.23 24.10 2.95
C ASN A 55 -9.89 23.37 2.92
N GLU A 56 -9.45 22.80 4.04
CA GLU A 56 -8.17 22.14 4.18
C GLU A 56 -8.31 20.63 3.93
N PRO A 57 -7.37 19.99 3.20
CA PRO A 57 -7.35 18.53 3.09
C PRO A 57 -6.83 17.90 4.39
N TYR A 58 -7.43 16.79 4.80
CA TYR A 58 -7.02 16.03 5.98
C TYR A 58 -6.77 14.59 5.55
N ALA A 59 -5.49 14.23 5.44
CA ALA A 59 -5.03 13.05 4.71
C ALA A 59 -4.70 11.88 5.65
N GLU A 60 -3.87 12.13 6.67
CA GLU A 60 -3.42 11.09 7.61
C GLU A 60 -3.52 11.55 9.06
N PHE A 61 -3.92 10.66 9.96
CA PHE A 61 -3.84 10.83 11.41
C PHE A 61 -2.85 9.82 11.97
N TRP A 62 -1.73 10.26 12.54
CA TRP A 62 -0.61 9.41 12.93
C TRP A 62 -0.62 9.10 14.42
N ILE A 63 -0.51 7.82 14.76
CA ILE A 63 -0.49 7.32 16.13
C ILE A 63 0.77 6.45 16.29
N GLY A 64 1.72 6.94 17.08
CA GLY A 64 2.97 6.23 17.33
C GLY A 64 4.13 7.14 17.72
N THR A 65 5.34 6.62 17.57
CA THR A 65 6.60 7.25 17.98
C THR A 65 7.39 7.86 16.82
N HIS A 66 6.86 7.79 15.59
CA HIS A 66 7.56 8.28 14.41
C HIS A 66 7.81 9.79 14.46
N GLU A 67 9.04 10.22 14.18
CA GLU A 67 9.48 11.62 14.36
C GLU A 67 8.70 12.60 13.49
N SER A 68 8.50 12.25 12.21
CA SER A 68 7.70 13.04 11.27
C SER A 68 6.25 13.27 11.73
N GLY A 69 5.69 12.45 12.62
CA GLY A 69 4.31 12.56 13.09
C GLY A 69 4.17 12.12 14.54
N ALA A 70 5.00 12.70 15.42
CA ALA A 70 5.09 12.28 16.81
C ALA A 70 3.74 12.43 17.55
N SER A 71 3.41 11.42 18.37
CA SER A 71 2.33 11.50 19.34
C SER A 71 2.85 11.99 20.69
N PHE A 72 2.02 12.71 21.45
CA PHE A 72 2.37 13.32 22.72
C PHE A 72 1.41 12.94 23.84
N LEU A 73 1.93 12.87 25.06
CA LEU A 73 1.15 12.78 26.30
C LEU A 73 0.85 14.18 26.84
N ASP A 74 -0.08 14.27 27.80
CA ASP A 74 -0.31 15.44 28.65
C ASP A 74 -0.45 16.78 27.88
N HIS A 75 -1.29 16.80 26.83
CA HIS A 75 -1.53 17.98 25.99
C HIS A 75 -0.27 18.54 25.28
N GLY A 76 0.67 17.67 24.90
CA GLY A 76 1.86 18.06 24.15
C GLY A 76 3.15 18.16 24.98
N GLY A 77 3.09 17.83 26.28
CA GLY A 77 4.22 18.03 27.19
C GLY A 77 5.39 17.04 27.05
N LEU A 78 5.11 15.80 26.66
CA LEU A 78 6.14 14.74 26.51
C LEU A 78 5.82 13.87 25.30
N SER A 79 6.78 13.65 24.41
CA SER A 79 6.59 12.76 23.26
C SER A 79 6.42 11.31 23.71
N LEU A 80 5.60 10.53 23.00
CA LEU A 80 5.41 9.11 23.27
C LEU A 80 6.75 8.35 23.19
N LYS A 81 7.61 8.74 22.24
CA LYS A 81 8.95 8.16 22.06
C LYS A 81 9.80 8.36 23.31
N GLU A 82 9.85 9.58 23.86
CA GLU A 82 10.58 9.87 25.10
C GLU A 82 9.97 9.20 26.33
N TRP A 83 8.64 9.08 26.38
CA TRP A 83 7.98 8.40 27.49
C TRP A 83 8.28 6.90 27.49
N ILE A 84 8.25 6.25 26.33
CA ILE A 84 8.61 4.83 26.18
C ILE A 84 10.09 4.61 26.51
N SER A 85 10.99 5.47 26.05
CA SER A 85 12.43 5.31 26.36
C SER A 85 12.73 5.41 27.87
N LYS A 86 11.94 6.19 28.62
CA LYS A 86 12.00 6.27 30.09
C LYS A 86 11.28 5.12 30.81
N ASN A 87 10.41 4.39 30.12
CA ASN A 87 9.56 3.32 30.66
C ASN A 87 9.53 2.09 29.72
N PRO A 88 10.67 1.49 29.33
CA PRO A 88 10.72 0.48 28.27
C PRO A 88 9.85 -0.76 28.56
N ASP A 89 9.67 -1.11 29.84
CA ASP A 89 8.86 -2.26 30.30
C ASP A 89 7.41 -2.25 29.77
N VAL A 90 6.89 -1.08 29.38
CA VAL A 90 5.52 -0.95 28.83
C VAL A 90 5.34 -1.64 27.47
N LEU A 91 6.43 -1.87 26.74
CA LEU A 91 6.43 -2.64 25.49
C LEU A 91 6.30 -4.15 25.75
N GLY A 92 6.69 -4.59 26.95
CA GLY A 92 6.79 -6.00 27.33
C GLY A 92 8.02 -6.70 26.75
N ASP A 93 8.48 -7.73 27.46
CA ASP A 93 9.74 -8.43 27.18
C ASP A 93 9.84 -8.95 25.74
N ARG A 94 8.74 -9.42 25.16
CA ARG A 94 8.71 -9.94 23.78
C ARG A 94 9.08 -8.86 22.76
N VAL A 95 8.56 -7.65 22.94
CA VAL A 95 8.81 -6.55 22.01
C VAL A 95 10.22 -6.02 22.21
N LEU A 96 10.62 -5.79 23.46
CA LEU A 96 11.96 -5.32 23.81
C LEU A 96 13.07 -6.23 23.27
N ASN A 97 12.93 -7.55 23.47
CA ASN A 97 13.95 -8.50 23.02
C ASN A 97 14.07 -8.60 21.50
N LYS A 98 12.99 -8.35 20.75
CA LYS A 98 12.96 -8.55 19.30
C LYS A 98 13.17 -7.26 18.49
N TRP A 99 12.63 -6.13 18.95
CA TRP A 99 12.64 -4.86 18.23
C TRP A 99 13.23 -3.68 19.02
N GLY A 100 13.59 -3.89 20.30
CA GLY A 100 14.20 -2.86 21.13
C GLY A 100 13.17 -1.93 21.80
N GLY A 101 13.64 -0.73 22.18
CA GLY A 101 12.91 0.23 23.03
C GLY A 101 11.99 1.20 22.29
N ASP A 102 11.48 0.84 21.12
CA ASP A 102 10.56 1.67 20.33
C ASP A 102 9.37 0.84 19.84
N LEU A 103 8.28 1.50 19.42
CA LEU A 103 7.14 0.81 18.81
C LEU A 103 7.56 0.25 17.44
N PRO A 104 7.35 -1.07 17.19
CA PRO A 104 7.76 -1.70 15.93
C PRO A 104 6.79 -1.43 14.77
N PHE A 105 5.79 -0.56 14.97
CA PHE A 105 4.78 -0.22 13.98
C PHE A 105 4.40 1.27 14.07
N LEU A 106 3.91 1.79 12.95
CA LEU A 106 3.21 3.06 12.87
C LEU A 106 1.76 2.79 12.50
N PHE A 107 0.84 3.35 13.28
CA PHE A 107 -0.59 3.21 13.07
C PHE A 107 -1.17 4.53 12.55
N LYS A 108 -2.03 4.45 11.53
CA LYS A 108 -2.63 5.62 10.90
C LYS A 108 -4.10 5.44 10.60
N VAL A 109 -4.81 6.56 10.49
CA VAL A 109 -6.08 6.65 9.78
C VAL A 109 -5.86 7.48 8.53
N LEU A 110 -6.31 6.99 7.37
CA LEU A 110 -6.18 7.66 6.09
C LEU A 110 -7.56 8.04 5.56
N SER A 111 -7.64 9.22 4.94
CA SER A 111 -8.81 9.72 4.23
C SER A 111 -8.41 10.13 2.81
N VAL A 112 -8.52 9.21 1.85
CA VAL A 112 -7.99 9.31 0.49
C VAL A 112 -9.05 9.83 -0.50
N GLU A 113 -8.80 10.99 -1.13
CA GLU A 113 -9.64 11.55 -2.19
C GLU A 113 -8.98 11.43 -3.57
N LYS A 114 -7.68 11.74 -3.65
CA LYS A 114 -6.84 11.55 -4.84
C LYS A 114 -6.02 10.27 -4.70
N ALA A 115 -5.87 9.50 -5.77
CA ALA A 115 -5.05 8.30 -5.75
C ALA A 115 -3.61 8.62 -5.35
N LEU A 116 -3.03 7.77 -4.50
CA LEU A 116 -1.61 7.81 -4.15
C LEU A 116 -0.77 7.18 -5.26
N SER A 117 0.55 7.34 -5.14
CA SER A 117 1.49 6.76 -6.10
C SER A 117 1.40 5.23 -6.13
N ILE A 118 1.56 4.63 -7.30
CA ILE A 118 1.93 3.22 -7.39
C ILE A 118 3.30 3.08 -6.74
N GLN A 119 3.39 2.19 -5.76
CA GLN A 119 4.57 2.01 -4.95
C GLN A 119 4.79 0.54 -4.61
N ALA A 120 6.04 0.20 -4.33
CA ALA A 120 6.43 -1.06 -3.72
C ALA A 120 7.39 -0.76 -2.56
N HIS A 121 7.39 -1.64 -1.57
CA HIS A 121 8.30 -1.55 -0.43
C HIS A 121 9.35 -2.63 -0.53
N PRO A 122 10.65 -2.28 -0.55
CA PRO A 122 11.69 -3.27 -0.67
C PRO A 122 11.62 -4.27 0.48
N ASP A 123 11.93 -5.53 0.19
CA ASP A 123 12.21 -6.49 1.24
C ASP A 123 13.45 -6.10 2.06
N LYS A 124 13.76 -6.88 3.08
CA LYS A 124 14.81 -6.52 4.03
C LYS A 124 16.22 -6.58 3.42
N GLU A 125 16.44 -7.37 2.38
CA GLU A 125 17.72 -7.47 1.70
C GLU A 125 17.90 -6.31 0.72
N LEU A 126 16.88 -6.01 -0.07
CA LEU A 126 16.87 -4.87 -0.98
C LEU A 126 16.94 -3.54 -0.22
N ALA A 127 16.21 -3.39 0.89
CA ALA A 127 16.23 -2.18 1.73
C ALA A 127 17.64 -1.86 2.24
N ARG A 128 18.41 -2.87 2.69
CA ARG A 128 19.81 -2.70 3.09
C ARG A 128 20.69 -2.24 1.94
N THR A 129 20.50 -2.84 0.76
CA THR A 129 21.26 -2.51 -0.43
C THR A 129 21.00 -1.07 -0.88
N LEU A 130 19.72 -0.68 -0.93
CA LEU A 130 19.27 0.66 -1.29
C LEU A 130 19.67 1.73 -0.27
N HIS A 131 19.56 1.45 1.04
CA HIS A 131 20.04 2.36 2.08
C HIS A 131 21.54 2.61 1.96
N LYS A 132 22.31 1.55 1.69
CA LYS A 132 23.77 1.65 1.53
C LYS A 132 24.18 2.42 0.28
N SER A 133 23.47 2.26 -0.83
CA SER A 133 23.79 2.93 -2.10
C SER A 133 23.24 4.36 -2.18
N GLN A 134 22.05 4.60 -1.62
CA GLN A 134 21.27 5.84 -1.74
C GLN A 134 20.63 6.27 -0.40
N PRO A 135 21.41 6.56 0.67
CA PRO A 135 20.89 6.82 2.02
C PRO A 135 20.01 8.08 2.15
N SER A 136 20.11 9.02 1.21
CA SER A 136 19.24 10.20 1.17
C SER A 136 17.84 9.91 0.63
N LEU A 137 17.69 8.83 -0.16
CA LEU A 137 16.42 8.40 -0.73
C LEU A 137 15.76 7.29 0.09
N TYR A 138 16.57 6.38 0.63
CA TYR A 138 16.17 5.28 1.50
C TYR A 138 16.77 5.48 2.87
N SER A 139 15.97 5.89 3.85
CA SER A 139 16.44 6.38 5.15
C SER A 139 16.81 5.28 6.14
N ASP A 140 16.42 4.04 5.88
CA ASP A 140 16.59 2.92 6.81
C ASP A 140 16.79 1.59 6.08
N GLU A 141 17.27 0.58 6.81
CA GLU A 141 17.52 -0.77 6.30
C GLU A 141 16.32 -1.72 6.45
N ASN A 142 15.14 -1.21 6.82
CA ASN A 142 14.02 -2.03 7.19
C ASN A 142 13.06 -2.25 6.00
N HIS A 143 12.38 -3.41 6.02
CA HIS A 143 11.23 -3.62 5.15
C HIS A 143 9.99 -2.94 5.72
N LYS A 144 8.96 -2.78 4.89
CA LYS A 144 7.73 -2.08 5.24
C LYS A 144 6.49 -2.91 4.86
N PRO A 145 6.22 -4.04 5.55
CA PRO A 145 4.93 -4.71 5.40
C PRO A 145 3.82 -3.77 5.90
N GLU A 146 2.70 -3.76 5.17
CA GLU A 146 1.56 -2.87 5.46
C GLU A 146 0.24 -3.65 5.48
N MET A 147 -0.74 -3.11 6.19
CA MET A 147 -2.11 -3.58 6.18
C MET A 147 -3.07 -2.40 6.18
N ALA A 148 -4.04 -2.41 5.27
CA ALA A 148 -5.14 -1.46 5.21
C ALA A 148 -6.45 -2.14 5.63
N LEU A 149 -7.17 -1.56 6.58
CA LEU A 149 -8.51 -1.99 7.01
C LEU A 149 -9.53 -0.91 6.65
N ALA A 150 -10.49 -1.24 5.80
CA ALA A 150 -11.42 -0.27 5.24
C ALA A 150 -12.43 0.24 6.31
N LEU A 151 -12.53 1.57 6.43
CA LEU A 151 -13.53 2.27 7.27
C LEU A 151 -14.78 2.65 6.46
N THR A 152 -14.60 2.90 5.17
CA THR A 152 -15.65 3.09 4.17
C THR A 152 -15.49 2.04 3.07
N GLU A 153 -16.23 2.16 1.96
CA GLU A 153 -15.75 1.54 0.72
C GLU A 153 -14.36 2.12 0.41
N PHE A 154 -13.38 1.24 0.17
CA PHE A 154 -12.00 1.62 -0.04
C PHE A 154 -11.45 0.96 -1.30
N GLU A 155 -10.97 1.78 -2.21
CA GLU A 155 -10.49 1.42 -3.53
C GLU A 155 -8.96 1.37 -3.52
N ALA A 156 -8.36 0.26 -3.97
CA ALA A 156 -6.91 0.09 -4.05
C ALA A 156 -6.49 -0.65 -5.32
N LEU A 157 -5.31 -0.34 -5.83
CA LEU A 157 -4.54 -1.23 -6.70
C LEU A 157 -3.61 -2.05 -5.81
N CYS A 158 -3.52 -3.36 -6.03
CA CYS A 158 -2.58 -4.18 -5.27
C CYS A 158 -2.24 -5.45 -6.03
N GLY A 159 -0.94 -5.64 -6.25
CA GLY A 159 -0.34 -6.75 -6.96
C GLY A 159 -0.74 -6.89 -8.42
N PHE A 160 0.03 -7.71 -9.12
CA PHE A 160 -0.23 -8.01 -10.52
C PHE A 160 -1.50 -8.83 -10.70
N ILE A 161 -2.15 -8.66 -11.85
CA ILE A 161 -3.36 -9.41 -12.24
C ILE A 161 -3.22 -10.90 -11.96
N SER A 162 -4.03 -11.42 -11.02
CA SER A 162 -4.20 -12.85 -10.79
C SER A 162 -5.55 -13.12 -10.10
N LEU A 163 -6.37 -14.07 -10.59
CA LEU A 163 -7.77 -14.25 -10.14
C LEU A 163 -7.99 -14.73 -8.69
N LYS A 164 -7.05 -14.65 -7.74
CA LYS A 164 -7.44 -14.89 -6.33
C LYS A 164 -7.00 -13.77 -5.40
N VAL A 165 -7.86 -12.77 -5.32
CA VAL A 165 -8.27 -12.23 -4.02
C VAL A 165 -8.90 -13.38 -3.24
N THR A 166 -8.08 -14.11 -2.48
CA THR A 166 -8.57 -15.13 -1.57
C THR A 166 -9.10 -14.41 -0.33
N HIS A 167 -10.41 -14.45 -0.11
CA HIS A 167 -10.97 -14.04 1.17
C HIS A 167 -10.56 -15.09 2.21
N SER A 168 -9.64 -14.75 3.11
CA SER A 168 -9.42 -15.53 4.33
C SER A 168 -10.21 -14.90 5.48
N PHE A 169 -10.93 -15.73 6.22
CA PHE A 169 -11.70 -15.29 7.38
C PHE A 169 -10.83 -15.45 8.61
N ILE A 170 -10.51 -14.36 9.32
CA ILE A 170 -9.91 -14.45 10.65
C ILE A 170 -11.07 -14.56 11.65
N SER A 171 -11.39 -15.80 12.04
CA SER A 171 -12.58 -16.14 12.86
C SER A 171 -12.62 -15.44 14.22
N ASP A 172 -11.47 -15.00 14.75
CA ASP A 172 -11.38 -14.43 16.11
C ASP A 172 -11.66 -12.91 16.18
N ILE A 173 -11.70 -12.18 15.06
CA ILE A 173 -11.83 -10.69 15.06
C ILE A 173 -13.00 -10.18 14.20
N SER A 174 -13.77 -11.06 13.54
CA SER A 174 -14.84 -10.64 12.61
C SER A 174 -14.36 -9.68 11.50
N ILE A 175 -13.08 -9.79 11.10
CA ILE A 175 -12.49 -9.06 9.97
C ILE A 175 -12.35 -10.04 8.81
N ARG A 176 -12.79 -9.62 7.62
CA ARG A 176 -12.63 -10.39 6.39
C ARG A 176 -11.37 -9.93 5.67
N LEU A 177 -10.35 -10.78 5.66
CA LEU A 177 -9.06 -10.44 5.07
C LEU A 177 -9.07 -10.81 3.58
N ILE A 178 -8.71 -9.86 2.72
CA ILE A 178 -8.37 -10.07 1.32
C ILE A 178 -6.87 -10.33 1.25
N VAL A 179 -6.53 -11.57 0.91
CA VAL A 179 -5.16 -12.02 0.69
C VAL A 179 -4.99 -12.21 -0.81
N LEU A 180 -4.18 -11.37 -1.44
CA LEU A 180 -3.68 -11.64 -2.78
C LEU A 180 -2.71 -12.82 -2.68
N SER A 181 -2.82 -13.73 -3.64
CA SER A 181 -2.17 -15.05 -3.66
C SER A 181 -0.68 -15.09 -3.41
N ASP A 182 0.08 -14.02 -3.66
CA ASP A 182 1.51 -13.97 -3.36
C ASP A 182 1.78 -13.96 -1.84
N CYS A 183 0.75 -13.82 -1.00
CA CYS A 183 0.80 -14.05 0.46
C CYS A 183 0.45 -15.50 0.89
N MET A 184 0.36 -16.46 -0.05
CA MET A 184 0.06 -17.87 0.23
C MET A 184 1.13 -18.62 1.02
N ASP A 185 2.30 -18.03 1.30
CA ASP A 185 3.32 -18.65 2.15
C ASP A 185 2.78 -19.01 3.55
N LEU A 186 1.75 -18.29 4.03
CA LEU A 186 1.07 -18.64 5.29
C LEU A 186 0.15 -19.87 5.19
N LEU A 187 -0.35 -20.22 4.01
CA LEU A 187 -1.24 -21.37 3.77
C LEU A 187 -0.47 -22.61 3.29
N LEU A 188 0.68 -22.41 2.62
CA LEU A 188 1.56 -23.46 2.10
C LEU A 188 2.28 -24.25 3.19
N ALA A 189 2.36 -23.72 4.41
CA ALA A 189 2.89 -24.43 5.58
C ALA A 189 2.06 -25.67 6.00
N LEU A 190 0.94 -25.98 5.31
CA LEU A 190 0.03 -27.05 5.71
C LEU A 190 -0.14 -28.24 4.75
N GLN A 191 0.42 -28.28 3.52
CA GLN A 191 0.35 -29.52 2.72
C GLN A 191 1.30 -29.53 1.49
N HIS A 192 2.36 -30.34 1.57
CA HIS A 192 3.40 -30.49 0.53
C HIS A 192 2.96 -31.22 -0.77
N SER A 193 1.71 -31.66 -0.90
CA SER A 193 1.26 -32.47 -2.05
C SER A 193 0.36 -31.73 -3.06
N ILE A 194 0.08 -30.44 -2.86
CA ILE A 194 -0.91 -29.67 -3.66
C ILE A 194 -0.22 -28.53 -4.46
N THR A 195 1.08 -28.31 -4.27
CA THR A 195 1.82 -27.13 -4.75
C THR A 195 1.91 -27.02 -6.26
N ASP A 196 2.17 -28.12 -6.97
CA ASP A 196 2.42 -28.09 -8.41
C ASP A 196 1.14 -27.88 -9.21
N TRP A 197 0.03 -28.50 -8.78
CA TRP A 197 -1.27 -28.34 -9.41
C TRP A 197 -1.87 -26.95 -9.14
N LEU A 198 -1.67 -26.41 -7.93
CA LEU A 198 -2.08 -25.03 -7.63
C LEU A 198 -1.29 -24.02 -8.43
N GLY A 199 0.05 -24.12 -8.48
CA GLY A 199 0.89 -23.24 -9.29
C GLY A 199 0.52 -23.26 -10.78
N PHE A 200 0.18 -24.44 -11.30
CA PHE A 200 -0.33 -24.60 -12.67
C PHE A 200 -1.65 -23.85 -12.91
N THR A 201 -2.67 -24.11 -12.09
CA THR A 201 -3.96 -23.39 -12.22
C THR A 201 -3.81 -21.88 -12.02
N TYR A 202 -2.83 -21.46 -11.21
CA TYR A 202 -2.50 -20.06 -10.97
C TYR A 202 -1.90 -19.38 -12.21
N GLY A 203 -0.91 -20.02 -12.84
CA GLY A 203 -0.28 -19.50 -14.06
C GLY A 203 -1.27 -19.34 -15.21
N MET A 204 -2.17 -20.31 -15.41
CA MET A 204 -3.19 -20.25 -16.48
C MET A 204 -4.14 -19.06 -16.32
N VAL A 205 -4.51 -18.75 -15.08
CA VAL A 205 -5.40 -17.66 -14.73
C VAL A 205 -4.76 -16.30 -15.06
N ILE A 206 -3.51 -16.08 -14.61
CA ILE A 206 -2.76 -14.84 -14.87
C ILE A 206 -2.62 -14.64 -16.38
N LEU A 207 -2.27 -15.71 -17.10
CA LEU A 207 -2.09 -15.68 -18.54
C LEU A 207 -3.39 -15.30 -19.26
N GLN A 208 -4.55 -15.79 -18.81
CA GLN A 208 -5.83 -15.43 -19.39
C GLN A 208 -6.20 -13.96 -19.13
N GLU A 209 -5.95 -13.44 -17.93
CA GLU A 209 -6.18 -12.03 -17.62
C GLU A 209 -5.24 -11.12 -18.41
N LEU A 210 -3.97 -11.48 -18.52
CA LEU A 210 -2.99 -10.74 -19.31
C LEU A 210 -3.39 -10.73 -20.79
N ARG A 211 -3.77 -11.88 -21.36
CA ARG A 211 -4.32 -11.95 -22.72
C ARG A 211 -5.55 -11.05 -22.88
N ASN A 212 -6.47 -11.06 -21.92
CA ASN A 212 -7.65 -10.19 -21.95
C ASN A 212 -7.25 -8.71 -21.94
N VAL A 213 -6.25 -8.31 -21.14
CA VAL A 213 -5.73 -6.94 -21.12
C VAL A 213 -5.13 -6.59 -22.48
N LEU A 214 -4.21 -7.41 -23.01
CA LEU A 214 -3.55 -7.16 -24.29
C LEU A 214 -4.55 -7.14 -25.47
N CYS A 215 -5.61 -7.95 -25.43
CA CYS A 215 -6.66 -7.94 -26.45
C CYS A 215 -7.60 -6.74 -26.36
N THR A 216 -7.88 -6.22 -25.15
CA THR A 216 -8.86 -5.12 -24.96
C THR A 216 -8.21 -3.74 -24.89
N VAL A 217 -6.88 -3.69 -24.70
CA VAL A 217 -6.08 -2.48 -24.61
C VAL A 217 -4.94 -2.54 -25.64
N PRO A 218 -5.25 -2.37 -26.94
CA PRO A 218 -4.24 -2.41 -28.01
C PRO A 218 -3.14 -1.37 -27.83
N GLU A 219 -3.41 -0.27 -27.12
CA GLU A 219 -2.43 0.76 -26.81
C GLU A 219 -1.24 0.23 -25.98
N ILE A 220 -1.45 -0.78 -25.13
CA ILE A 220 -0.35 -1.42 -24.41
C ILE A 220 0.51 -2.25 -25.37
N VAL A 221 -0.13 -2.99 -26.30
CA VAL A 221 0.56 -3.81 -27.31
C VAL A 221 1.41 -2.93 -28.23
N ASP A 222 0.88 -1.79 -28.65
CA ASP A 222 1.60 -0.83 -29.48
C ASP A 222 2.86 -0.28 -28.77
N LEU A 223 2.79 -0.11 -27.44
CA LEU A 223 3.89 0.44 -26.63
C LEU A 223 4.99 -0.60 -26.37
N VAL A 224 4.64 -1.81 -25.95
CA VAL A 224 5.62 -2.87 -25.62
C VAL A 224 6.13 -3.62 -26.86
N GLY A 225 5.54 -3.35 -28.02
CA GLY A 225 5.88 -4.01 -29.28
C GLY A 225 5.23 -5.39 -29.43
N GLY A 226 5.04 -5.78 -30.69
CA GLY A 226 4.37 -7.03 -31.05
C GLY A 226 5.08 -8.28 -30.50
N ALA A 227 6.41 -8.29 -30.37
CA ALA A 227 7.16 -9.49 -29.99
C ALA A 227 6.92 -9.94 -28.52
N ASP A 228 6.78 -9.02 -27.58
CA ASP A 228 6.53 -9.35 -26.16
C ASP A 228 5.04 -9.62 -25.91
N ALA A 229 4.16 -8.91 -26.60
CA ALA A 229 2.74 -9.27 -26.64
C ALA A 229 2.53 -10.64 -27.29
N GLU A 230 3.26 -10.93 -28.38
CA GLU A 230 3.26 -12.22 -29.06
C GLU A 230 3.74 -13.33 -28.14
N GLN A 231 4.76 -13.13 -27.28
CA GLN A 231 5.19 -14.14 -26.31
C GLN A 231 4.07 -14.63 -25.38
N CYS A 232 3.03 -13.83 -25.12
CA CYS A 232 1.87 -14.25 -24.31
C CYS A 232 0.97 -15.29 -25.00
N PHE A 233 0.99 -15.37 -26.33
CA PHE A 233 0.07 -16.21 -27.12
C PHE A 233 0.56 -17.66 -27.38
N PRO A 234 1.84 -17.96 -27.66
CA PRO A 234 2.37 -19.30 -27.86
C PRO A 234 2.84 -19.96 -26.57
N VAL A 235 2.89 -19.26 -25.43
CA VAL A 235 3.05 -19.90 -24.11
C VAL A 235 1.93 -20.94 -24.00
N SER A 236 2.33 -22.20 -24.09
CA SER A 236 1.42 -23.34 -23.98
C SER A 236 0.60 -23.20 -22.70
N GLU A 237 -0.60 -23.78 -22.67
CA GLU A 237 -1.39 -23.92 -21.44
C GLU A 237 -0.63 -24.60 -20.27
N PHE A 238 0.62 -25.03 -20.50
CA PHE A 238 1.55 -25.65 -19.56
C PHE A 238 2.66 -24.74 -19.00
N GLY A 239 2.61 -23.42 -19.24
CA GLY A 239 3.57 -22.48 -18.63
C GLY A 239 3.51 -22.47 -17.10
N ARG A 240 4.67 -22.43 -16.42
CA ARG A 240 4.72 -22.32 -14.94
C ARG A 240 4.30 -20.92 -14.51
N SER A 241 3.66 -20.76 -13.34
CA SER A 241 3.23 -19.45 -12.81
C SER A 241 4.34 -18.40 -12.80
N GLN A 242 5.57 -18.82 -12.53
CA GLN A 242 6.74 -17.95 -12.52
C GLN A 242 7.09 -17.35 -13.88
N GLU A 243 6.91 -18.11 -14.97
CA GLU A 243 7.20 -17.65 -16.34
C GLU A 243 6.20 -16.57 -16.76
N VAL A 244 4.92 -16.76 -16.43
CA VAL A 244 3.87 -15.78 -16.72
C VAL A 244 4.06 -14.51 -15.90
N LYS A 245 4.41 -14.64 -14.61
CA LYS A 245 4.72 -13.50 -13.73
C LYS A 245 5.87 -12.66 -14.30
N ALA A 246 6.94 -13.30 -14.76
CA ALA A 246 8.07 -12.59 -15.39
C ALA A 246 7.68 -11.83 -16.66
N ILE A 247 6.71 -12.33 -17.45
CA ILE A 247 6.19 -11.60 -18.62
C ILE A 247 5.40 -10.36 -18.17
N VAL A 248 4.53 -10.48 -17.16
CA VAL A 248 3.78 -9.34 -16.63
C VAL A 248 4.73 -8.27 -16.09
N GLU A 249 5.74 -8.69 -15.33
CA GLU A 249 6.80 -7.81 -14.79
C GLU A 249 7.56 -7.13 -15.93
N SER A 250 7.92 -7.87 -16.99
CA SER A 250 8.59 -7.29 -18.16
C SER A 250 7.76 -6.21 -18.86
N ILE A 251 6.48 -6.49 -19.14
CA ILE A 251 5.55 -5.51 -19.74
C ILE A 251 5.39 -4.29 -18.82
N PHE A 252 5.27 -4.52 -17.51
CA PHE A 252 5.18 -3.44 -16.53
C PHE A 252 6.43 -2.55 -16.55
N SER A 253 7.63 -3.14 -16.50
CA SER A 253 8.90 -2.40 -16.57
C SER A 253 9.02 -1.60 -17.87
N GLN A 254 8.65 -2.18 -19.01
CA GLN A 254 8.66 -1.46 -20.29
C GLN A 254 7.74 -0.23 -20.28
N ILE A 255 6.54 -0.34 -19.70
CA ILE A 255 5.64 0.82 -19.51
C ILE A 255 6.32 1.89 -18.66
N LEU A 256 7.02 1.52 -17.58
CA LEU A 256 7.67 2.48 -16.68
C LEU A 256 8.89 3.18 -17.30
N LEU A 257 9.64 2.45 -18.13
CA LEU A 257 10.85 2.90 -18.82
C LEU A 257 10.55 3.72 -20.08
N SER A 258 9.34 3.59 -20.63
CA SER A 258 8.90 4.32 -21.82
C SER A 258 9.06 5.83 -21.63
N SER A 259 9.42 6.52 -22.70
CA SER A 259 9.61 7.97 -22.66
C SER A 259 8.29 8.68 -22.38
N ARG A 260 8.38 9.90 -21.85
CA ARG A 260 7.19 10.70 -21.56
C ARG A 260 6.37 10.99 -22.82
N ASP A 261 7.01 11.17 -23.96
CA ASP A 261 6.34 11.48 -25.22
C ASP A 261 5.56 10.26 -25.74
N GLU A 262 6.13 9.06 -25.65
CA GLU A 262 5.44 7.80 -25.99
C GLU A 262 4.24 7.58 -25.07
N ILE A 263 4.42 7.74 -23.75
CA ILE A 263 3.31 7.59 -22.79
C ILE A 263 2.20 8.61 -23.07
N CYS A 264 2.53 9.87 -23.33
CA CYS A 264 1.57 10.92 -23.66
C CYS A 264 0.73 10.56 -24.90
N GLU A 265 1.39 10.10 -25.98
CA GLU A 265 0.72 9.68 -27.20
C GLU A 265 -0.23 8.51 -26.96
N ILE A 266 0.27 7.45 -26.31
CA ILE A 266 -0.47 6.22 -26.04
C ILE A 266 -1.66 6.46 -25.11
N VAL A 267 -1.47 7.20 -24.02
CA VAL A 267 -2.53 7.56 -23.07
C VAL A 267 -3.58 8.44 -23.75
N SER A 268 -3.18 9.38 -24.60
CA SER A 268 -4.11 10.22 -25.37
C SER A 268 -5.01 9.40 -26.30
N ARG A 269 -4.43 8.42 -27.02
CA ARG A 269 -5.18 7.48 -27.88
C ARG A 269 -6.16 6.64 -27.08
N LEU A 270 -5.69 6.05 -25.97
CA LEU A 270 -6.51 5.26 -25.06
C LEU A 270 -7.70 6.06 -24.52
N LYS A 271 -7.44 7.26 -24.00
CA LYS A 271 -8.45 8.19 -23.48
C LYS A 271 -9.49 8.53 -24.53
N TRP A 272 -9.05 8.82 -25.76
CA TRP A 272 -9.97 9.13 -26.86
C TRP A 272 -10.86 7.93 -27.18
N ARG A 273 -10.28 6.73 -27.32
CA ARG A 273 -11.02 5.49 -27.61
C ARG A 273 -12.03 5.17 -26.51
N LEU A 274 -11.61 5.16 -25.24
CA LEU A 274 -12.51 4.86 -24.12
C LEU A 274 -13.65 5.87 -23.99
N ASN A 275 -13.41 7.16 -24.27
CA ASN A 275 -14.48 8.17 -24.26
C ASN A 275 -15.51 7.97 -25.39
N LEU A 276 -15.10 7.44 -26.55
CA LEU A 276 -16.03 7.04 -27.60
C LEU A 276 -16.80 5.76 -27.24
N GLU A 277 -16.10 4.78 -26.70
CA GLU A 277 -16.70 3.51 -26.30
C GLU A 277 -17.70 3.67 -25.15
N LYS A 278 -17.44 4.58 -24.20
CA LYS A 278 -18.36 4.95 -23.11
C LYS A 278 -19.74 5.41 -23.60
N LYS A 279 -19.83 5.92 -24.83
CA LYS A 279 -21.11 6.31 -25.46
C LYS A 279 -21.87 5.13 -26.07
N LYS A 280 -21.20 3.99 -26.28
CA LYS A 280 -21.71 2.81 -26.99
C LYS A 280 -21.95 1.62 -26.04
N ARG A 281 -21.14 1.49 -24.99
CA ARG A 281 -21.21 0.41 -24.00
C ARG A 281 -20.88 0.93 -22.60
N GLN A 282 -21.25 0.13 -21.60
CA GLN A 282 -20.72 0.31 -20.26
C GLN A 282 -19.21 -0.02 -20.27
N LEU A 283 -18.39 0.90 -19.75
CA LEU A 283 -16.98 0.63 -19.52
C LEU A 283 -16.81 -0.28 -18.29
N THR A 284 -15.76 -1.10 -18.30
CA THR A 284 -15.37 -1.91 -17.14
C THR A 284 -14.91 -1.02 -16.00
N ASP A 285 -14.88 -1.58 -14.78
CA ASP A 285 -14.40 -0.87 -13.59
C ASP A 285 -12.96 -0.36 -13.75
N LYS A 286 -12.06 -1.16 -14.38
CA LYS A 286 -10.68 -0.73 -14.66
C LYS A 286 -10.62 0.38 -15.70
N GLU A 287 -11.40 0.33 -16.77
CA GLU A 287 -11.43 1.40 -17.78
C GLU A 287 -11.95 2.73 -17.19
N MET A 288 -12.97 2.66 -16.33
CA MET A 288 -13.48 3.82 -15.61
C MET A 288 -12.43 4.37 -14.62
N LEU A 289 -11.72 3.48 -13.93
CA LEU A 289 -10.62 3.86 -13.04
C LEU A 289 -9.50 4.58 -13.81
N VAL A 290 -9.06 4.01 -14.93
CA VAL A 290 -7.99 4.57 -15.77
C VAL A 290 -8.34 5.96 -16.26
N LEU A 291 -9.57 6.20 -16.74
CA LEU A 291 -10.02 7.54 -17.11
C LEU A 291 -10.02 8.53 -15.93
N ARG A 292 -10.33 8.05 -14.71
CA ARG A 292 -10.27 8.88 -13.49
C ARG A 292 -8.82 9.19 -13.09
N LEU A 293 -7.93 8.20 -13.14
CA LEU A 293 -6.51 8.36 -12.83
C LEU A 293 -5.82 9.29 -13.82
N GLU A 294 -6.13 9.18 -15.11
CA GLU A 294 -5.68 10.12 -16.15
C GLU A 294 -6.14 11.56 -15.87
N GLY A 295 -7.33 11.75 -15.29
CA GLY A 295 -7.77 13.07 -14.83
C GLY A 295 -6.98 13.62 -13.63
N GLN A 296 -6.38 12.74 -12.83
CA GLN A 296 -5.59 13.08 -11.63
C GLN A 296 -4.08 13.20 -11.91
N TYR A 297 -3.59 12.42 -12.87
CA TYR A 297 -2.21 12.27 -13.28
C TYR A 297 -2.14 12.16 -14.82
N PRO A 298 -2.31 13.29 -15.54
CA PRO A 298 -2.26 13.29 -16.99
C PRO A 298 -0.91 12.80 -17.50
N ASP A 299 -0.94 11.95 -18.53
CA ASP A 299 0.26 11.46 -19.25
C ASP A 299 1.25 10.69 -18.35
N ASP A 300 0.76 10.06 -17.27
CA ASP A 300 1.58 9.27 -16.34
C ASP A 300 1.56 7.78 -16.71
N ALA A 301 2.73 7.12 -16.70
CA ALA A 301 2.86 5.68 -17.00
C ALA A 301 2.00 4.79 -16.08
N GLY A 302 1.75 5.25 -14.85
CA GLY A 302 0.87 4.61 -13.87
C GLY A 302 -0.57 4.43 -14.37
N VAL A 303 -1.02 5.27 -15.30
CA VAL A 303 -2.34 5.16 -15.96
C VAL A 303 -2.42 3.87 -16.77
N LEU A 304 -1.37 3.51 -17.52
CA LEU A 304 -1.30 2.27 -18.29
C LEU A 304 -1.02 1.07 -17.39
N ALA A 305 -0.06 1.20 -16.47
CA ALA A 305 0.30 0.17 -15.50
C ALA A 305 -0.90 -0.30 -14.65
N THR A 306 -1.92 0.54 -14.45
CA THR A 306 -3.18 0.19 -13.78
C THR A 306 -3.85 -1.07 -14.36
N PHE A 307 -3.75 -1.32 -15.68
CA PHE A 307 -4.35 -2.52 -16.28
C PHE A 307 -3.68 -3.82 -15.83
N LEU A 308 -2.39 -3.75 -15.50
CA LEU A 308 -1.58 -4.88 -15.05
C LEU A 308 -1.70 -5.15 -13.55
N LEU A 309 -2.38 -4.28 -12.80
CA LEU A 309 -2.60 -4.45 -11.35
C LEU A 309 -4.05 -4.88 -11.05
N ASN A 310 -4.25 -5.60 -9.94
CA ASN A 310 -5.60 -5.90 -9.46
C ASN A 310 -6.26 -4.64 -8.93
N TYR A 311 -7.49 -4.38 -9.36
CA TYR A 311 -8.30 -3.30 -8.81
C TYR A 311 -9.26 -3.86 -7.77
N VAL A 312 -8.96 -3.58 -6.49
CA VAL A 312 -9.65 -4.11 -5.33
C VAL A 312 -10.57 -3.05 -4.73
N LYS A 313 -11.80 -3.45 -4.41
CA LYS A 313 -12.76 -2.65 -3.64
C LYS A 313 -13.05 -3.38 -2.33
N LEU A 314 -12.57 -2.82 -1.22
CA LEU A 314 -12.82 -3.31 0.12
C LEU A 314 -14.11 -2.69 0.65
N ASN A 315 -15.00 -3.53 1.16
CA ASN A 315 -16.11 -3.09 1.99
C ASN A 315 -15.61 -2.73 3.38
N ARG A 316 -16.37 -1.92 4.10
CA ARG A 316 -16.07 -1.59 5.50
C ARG A 316 -15.84 -2.87 6.33
N GLY A 317 -14.73 -2.92 7.06
CA GLY A 317 -14.32 -4.07 7.85
C GLY A 317 -13.55 -5.15 7.09
N GLU A 318 -13.39 -5.01 5.77
CA GLU A 318 -12.46 -5.82 4.99
C GLU A 318 -11.05 -5.22 5.06
N ALA A 319 -10.04 -6.10 5.10
CA ALA A 319 -8.65 -5.70 5.16
C ALA A 319 -7.86 -6.21 3.96
N LEU A 320 -6.79 -5.52 3.59
CA LEU A 320 -5.81 -5.89 2.59
C LEU A 320 -4.42 -5.90 3.25
N CYS A 321 -3.71 -7.01 3.16
CA CYS A 321 -2.30 -7.09 3.54
C CYS A 321 -1.41 -6.90 2.30
N ILE A 322 -0.32 -6.17 2.47
CA ILE A 322 0.60 -5.80 1.40
C ILE A 322 1.98 -6.31 1.78
N GLY A 323 2.48 -7.24 0.96
CA GLY A 323 3.80 -7.84 1.11
C GLY A 323 4.92 -6.89 0.69
N ALA A 324 6.16 -7.30 0.96
CA ALA A 324 7.31 -6.65 0.36
C ALA A 324 7.33 -6.90 -1.16
N ASN A 325 7.89 -5.95 -1.90
CA ASN A 325 8.02 -5.94 -3.36
C ASN A 325 6.67 -6.01 -4.13
N GLU A 326 5.54 -5.85 -3.43
CA GLU A 326 4.21 -5.88 -4.06
C GLU A 326 3.81 -4.47 -4.54
N PRO A 327 3.57 -4.25 -5.85
CA PRO A 327 3.13 -2.96 -6.35
C PRO A 327 1.68 -2.67 -5.94
N HIS A 328 1.45 -1.53 -5.31
CA HIS A 328 0.12 -1.14 -4.82
C HIS A 328 -0.07 0.38 -4.83
N ALA A 329 -1.32 0.82 -4.79
CA ALA A 329 -1.70 2.22 -4.64
C ALA A 329 -3.09 2.32 -3.99
N TYR A 330 -3.25 3.16 -2.97
CA TYR A 330 -4.59 3.49 -2.50
C TYR A 330 -5.22 4.54 -3.41
N ILE A 331 -6.44 4.27 -3.86
CA ILE A 331 -7.09 5.05 -4.91
C ILE A 331 -8.09 6.04 -4.32
N ARG A 332 -8.96 5.58 -3.42
CA ARG A 332 -10.03 6.40 -2.82
C ARG A 332 -10.67 5.72 -1.62
N GLY A 333 -11.18 6.51 -0.69
CA GLY A 333 -11.91 6.04 0.49
C GLY A 333 -11.10 6.23 1.77
N GLU A 334 -11.59 5.66 2.86
CA GLU A 334 -11.00 5.85 4.18
C GLU A 334 -10.65 4.50 4.81
N CYS A 335 -9.47 4.40 5.41
CA CYS A 335 -8.98 3.16 6.02
C CYS A 335 -8.17 3.44 7.29
N ILE A 336 -7.98 2.38 8.08
CA ILE A 336 -6.92 2.29 9.06
C ILE A 336 -5.72 1.64 8.36
N GLU A 337 -4.52 2.18 8.56
CA GLU A 337 -3.28 1.57 8.10
C GLU A 337 -2.41 1.20 9.30
N CYS A 338 -1.78 0.02 9.24
CA CYS A 338 -0.71 -0.36 10.14
C CYS A 338 0.47 -0.83 9.32
N MET A 339 1.64 -0.27 9.56
CA MET A 339 2.87 -0.55 8.82
C MET A 339 4.05 -0.70 9.77
N ALA A 340 5.07 -1.46 9.38
CA ALA A 340 6.34 -1.41 10.09
C ALA A 340 6.96 -0.01 10.02
N THR A 341 7.80 0.35 10.99
CA THR A 341 8.50 1.64 10.99
C THR A 341 9.59 1.65 9.93
N SER A 342 9.28 2.20 8.76
CA SER A 342 10.19 2.44 7.65
C SER A 342 9.61 3.54 6.75
N ASP A 343 10.47 4.34 6.13
CA ASP A 343 10.09 5.36 5.15
C ASP A 343 10.48 4.96 3.71
N ASN A 344 10.99 3.75 3.52
CA ASN A 344 11.41 3.23 2.21
C ASN A 344 10.22 3.03 1.27
N VAL A 345 10.22 3.73 0.14
CA VAL A 345 9.18 3.67 -0.89
C VAL A 345 9.82 3.76 -2.28
N VAL A 346 9.68 2.72 -3.08
CA VAL A 346 9.98 2.75 -4.52
C VAL A 346 8.69 3.16 -5.25
N ARG A 347 8.74 4.16 -6.13
CA ARG A 347 7.56 4.67 -6.84
C ARG A 347 7.57 4.27 -8.31
N ALA A 348 6.45 3.76 -8.78
CA ALA A 348 6.24 3.20 -10.12
C ALA A 348 5.15 3.94 -10.92
N GLY A 349 4.76 5.16 -10.52
CA GLY A 349 3.80 5.97 -11.27
C GLY A 349 2.71 6.60 -10.40
N LEU A 350 1.76 7.27 -11.05
CA LEU A 350 0.73 8.11 -10.40
C LEU A 350 1.37 9.11 -9.44
N THR A 351 2.45 9.75 -9.87
CA THR A 351 3.26 10.59 -8.98
C THR A 351 3.99 11.70 -9.71
N SER A 352 4.04 12.87 -9.09
CA SER A 352 4.95 13.96 -9.50
C SER A 352 6.31 13.89 -8.83
N LYS A 353 6.52 12.93 -7.91
CA LYS A 353 7.79 12.74 -7.20
C LYS A 353 8.76 11.93 -8.05
N HIS A 354 10.02 11.91 -7.63
CA HIS A 354 11.05 11.08 -8.25
C HIS A 354 10.66 9.59 -8.26
N ARG A 355 10.94 8.92 -9.39
CA ARG A 355 10.79 7.48 -9.59
C ARG A 355 12.21 6.92 -9.73
N ASP A 356 12.61 6.07 -8.79
CA ASP A 356 13.84 5.29 -8.90
C ASP A 356 13.51 4.06 -9.74
N ILE A 357 13.74 4.16 -11.05
CA ILE A 357 13.32 3.13 -12.00
C ILE A 357 14.21 1.89 -11.86
N ASP A 358 15.50 2.07 -11.60
CA ASP A 358 16.45 0.97 -11.37
C ASP A 358 16.03 0.13 -10.15
N ALA A 359 15.58 0.78 -9.07
CA ALA A 359 15.05 0.09 -7.90
C ALA A 359 13.63 -0.49 -8.12
N ALA A 360 12.90 -0.07 -9.16
CA ALA A 360 11.57 -0.57 -9.49
C ALA A 360 11.59 -1.80 -10.41
N GLU A 361 12.73 -2.08 -11.05
CA GLU A 361 12.96 -3.29 -11.86
C GLU A 361 13.35 -4.52 -11.02
N VAL A 362 13.91 -4.29 -9.83
CA VAL A 362 14.38 -5.31 -8.88
C VAL A 362 13.26 -5.69 -7.92
#